data_AF-A0A8M1KIH4-F1
#
_entry.id   AF-A0A8M1KIH4-F1
#
_cell.length_a   1.000
_cell.length_b   1.000
_cell.length_c   1.000
_cell.angle_alpha   90.00
_cell.angle_beta   90.00
_cell.angle_gamma   90.00
#
_symmetry.space_group_name_H-M   'P 1'
#
loop_
_entity.id
_entity.type
_entity.pdbx_description
1 polymer ?
#
loop_
_entity_poly.entity_id
_entity_poly.type
_entity_poly.pdbx_seq_one_letter_code
_entity_poly.pdbx_strand_id
1 'polypeptide(L)'
;MPLHLRIPLYDYQALCKEYAGSGDSAHSLLNPFSAVKWLLTEIVIFLLEFNLYSWWNIDLSVKADRGQRGRTVMVPCDTEYPAFVSERTIKETAGNIDCEGCMRTFVIQQIPSSNLFMVVVDNKCDCSSISSVTMEPIEIIYILS
;
A
#
# COMPACT_ATOMS: atom_id res chain seq x y z
N MET A 1 -26.21 -23.29 1.28
CA MET A 1 -26.14 -21.82 1.15
C MET A 1 -24.75 -21.37 1.61
N PRO A 2 -24.07 -20.48 0.86
CA PRO A 2 -22.79 -19.94 1.29
C PRO A 2 -22.96 -19.05 2.54
N LEU A 3 -22.06 -19.17 3.52
CA LEU A 3 -22.10 -18.39 4.78
C LEU A 3 -21.77 -16.91 4.55
N HIS A 4 -20.85 -16.64 3.62
CA HIS A 4 -20.41 -15.29 3.27
C HIS A 4 -20.64 -15.05 1.78
N LEU A 5 -21.23 -13.90 1.46
CA LEU A 5 -21.35 -13.36 0.12
C LEU A 5 -20.13 -12.47 -0.16
N ARG A 6 -19.40 -12.78 -1.23
CA ARG A 6 -18.30 -11.94 -1.72
C ARG A 6 -18.86 -10.80 -2.56
N ILE A 7 -18.47 -9.57 -2.25
CA ILE A 7 -18.86 -8.35 -2.96
C ILE A 7 -17.58 -7.62 -3.34
N PRO A 8 -17.35 -7.31 -4.63
CA PRO A 8 -16.21 -6.49 -5.04
C PRO A 8 -16.45 -5.02 -4.66
N LEU A 9 -15.45 -4.38 -4.07
CA LEU A 9 -15.44 -2.93 -3.81
C LEU A 9 -14.32 -2.29 -4.63
N TYR A 10 -14.63 -1.14 -5.21
CA TYR A 10 -13.74 -0.40 -6.11
C TYR A 10 -13.29 0.91 -5.45
N ASP A 11 -11.98 1.14 -5.44
CA ASP A 11 -11.35 2.41 -5.02
C ASP A 11 -10.61 3.03 -6.21
N TYR A 12 -11.16 4.13 -6.71
CA TYR A 12 -10.63 4.91 -7.83
C TYR A 12 -9.65 6.01 -7.40
N GLN A 13 -9.36 6.11 -6.09
CA GLN A 13 -8.47 7.13 -5.52
C GLN A 13 -7.26 6.51 -4.80
N ALA A 14 -6.96 5.24 -5.09
CA ALA A 14 -5.83 4.53 -4.53
C ALA A 14 -4.50 5.00 -5.14
N LEU A 15 -3.41 4.73 -4.41
CA LEU A 15 -2.04 4.99 -4.86
C LEU A 15 -1.27 3.68 -4.96
N CYS A 16 -0.80 3.34 -6.16
CA CYS A 16 0.01 2.16 -6.43
C CYS A 16 1.49 2.55 -6.56
N LYS A 17 2.38 1.63 -6.18
CA LYS A 17 3.82 1.82 -6.35
C LYS A 17 4.20 1.45 -7.77
N GLU A 18 4.68 2.43 -8.52
CA GLU A 18 5.29 2.19 -9.81
C GLU A 18 6.80 2.36 -9.72
N TYR A 19 7.52 1.44 -10.34
CA TYR A 19 8.95 1.57 -10.51
C TYR A 19 9.18 2.59 -11.61
N ALA A 20 9.54 3.81 -11.25
CA ALA A 20 10.02 4.77 -12.23
C ALA A 20 11.29 4.20 -12.85
N GLY A 21 11.18 3.67 -14.07
CA GLY A 21 12.33 3.37 -14.91
C GLY A 21 13.22 4.60 -14.94
N SER A 22 14.53 4.41 -14.77
CA SER A 22 15.56 5.44 -14.64
C SER A 22 15.21 6.71 -15.42
N GLY A 23 14.54 7.65 -14.76
CA GLY A 23 14.14 8.91 -15.35
C GLY A 23 15.43 9.69 -15.53
N ASP A 24 15.92 9.70 -16.77
CA ASP A 24 17.07 10.49 -17.16
C ASP A 24 16.77 11.92 -16.71
N SER A 25 17.55 12.37 -15.73
CA SER A 25 17.37 13.68 -15.13
C SER A 25 17.36 14.69 -16.24
N ALA A 26 16.25 15.41 -16.42
CA ALA A 26 16.17 16.50 -17.38
C ALA A 26 17.35 17.45 -17.08
N HIS A 27 18.39 17.35 -17.91
CA HIS A 27 19.52 18.25 -17.82
C HIS A 27 19.00 19.62 -18.24
N SER A 28 18.60 20.43 -17.25
CA SER A 28 18.51 21.86 -17.46
C SER A 28 19.92 22.30 -17.84
N LEU A 29 20.12 22.59 -19.13
CA LEU A 29 21.35 23.18 -19.66
C LEU A 29 21.49 24.58 -19.04
N LEU A 30 21.98 24.60 -17.80
CA LEU A 30 22.47 25.80 -17.15
C LEU A 30 23.72 26.21 -17.92
N ASN A 31 23.54 27.12 -18.88
CA ASN A 31 24.64 27.83 -19.50
C ASN A 31 25.56 28.35 -18.38
N PRO A 32 26.88 28.06 -18.42
CA PRO A 32 27.79 28.34 -17.31
C PRO A 32 27.78 29.82 -16.92
N PHE A 33 27.57 30.71 -17.89
CA PHE A 33 27.46 32.15 -17.66
C PHE A 33 26.19 32.57 -16.90
N SER A 34 25.06 31.89 -17.14
CA SER A 34 23.81 32.19 -16.43
C SER A 34 23.85 31.70 -14.98
N ALA A 35 24.48 30.53 -14.75
CA ALA A 35 24.68 30.00 -13.40
C ALA A 35 25.61 30.90 -12.57
N VAL A 36 26.71 31.37 -13.17
CA VAL A 36 27.63 32.32 -12.52
C VAL A 36 26.94 33.64 -12.24
N LYS A 37 26.13 34.16 -13.17
CA LYS A 37 25.38 35.40 -12.97
C LYS A 37 24.35 35.27 -11.84
N TRP A 38 23.59 34.17 -11.80
CA TRP A 38 22.67 33.90 -10.70
C TRP A 38 23.40 33.81 -9.37
N LEU A 39 24.48 33.02 -9.30
CA LEU A 39 25.30 32.86 -8.10
C LEU A 39 25.86 34.21 -7.59
N LEU A 40 26.36 35.06 -8.49
CA LEU A 40 26.84 36.40 -8.14
C LEU A 40 25.72 37.28 -7.58
N THR A 41 24.51 37.17 -8.13
CA THR A 41 23.36 37.95 -7.66
C THR A 41 22.96 37.52 -6.26
N GLU A 42 22.88 36.22 -6.02
CA GLU A 42 22.61 35.66 -4.69
C GLU A 42 23.70 36.03 -3.68
N ILE A 43 24.99 35.98 -4.06
CA ILE A 43 26.10 36.40 -3.19
C ILE A 43 25.99 37.89 -2.84
N VAL A 44 25.65 38.75 -3.80
CA VAL A 44 25.51 40.19 -3.55
C VAL A 44 24.32 40.47 -2.62
N ILE A 45 23.17 39.82 -2.83
CA ILE A 45 22.01 39.94 -1.95
C ILE A 45 22.34 39.41 -0.55
N PHE A 46 23.01 38.26 -0.47
CA PHE A 46 23.45 37.69 0.79
C PHE A 46 24.39 38.65 1.53
N LEU A 47 25.41 39.22 0.85
CA LEU A 47 26.30 40.21 1.45
C LEU A 47 25.59 41.49 1.88
N LEU A 48 24.56 41.92 1.14
CA LEU A 48 23.73 43.07 1.46
C LEU A 48 22.89 42.82 2.73
N GLU A 49 22.26 41.65 2.81
CA GLU A 49 21.39 41.26 3.93
C GLU A 49 22.17 40.86 5.19
N PHE A 50 23.32 40.19 5.06
CA PHE A 50 24.00 39.54 6.18
C PHE A 50 25.05 40.36 6.93
N ASN A 51 25.27 41.64 6.60
CA ASN A 51 26.16 42.60 7.30
C ASN A 51 27.01 41.93 8.41
N LEU A 52 28.11 41.32 7.98
CA LEU A 52 28.86 40.22 8.62
C LEU A 52 29.15 40.41 10.12
N TYR A 53 28.18 40.12 10.97
CA TYR A 53 28.38 40.03 12.42
C TYR A 53 27.70 38.82 13.08
N SER A 54 26.97 37.97 12.34
CA SER A 54 26.26 36.81 12.91
C SER A 54 26.55 35.47 12.21
N TRP A 55 27.76 35.27 11.67
CA TRP A 55 28.15 34.00 11.02
C TRP A 55 28.91 33.03 11.94
N TRP A 56 29.40 33.42 13.12
CA TRP A 56 30.15 32.48 13.97
C TRP A 56 29.28 31.46 14.73
N ASN A 57 27.97 31.38 14.51
CA ASN A 57 27.13 30.39 15.20
C ASN A 57 26.11 29.76 14.27
N ILE A 58 26.53 28.87 13.38
CA ILE A 58 25.58 27.92 12.81
C ILE A 58 26.21 26.53 12.70
N ASP A 59 25.81 25.68 13.65
CA ASP A 59 25.97 24.23 13.63
C ASP A 59 24.94 23.66 12.63
N LEU A 60 25.40 23.23 11.46
CA LEU A 60 24.56 22.82 10.33
C LEU A 60 24.87 21.37 9.94
N SER A 61 24.46 20.43 10.79
CA SER A 61 24.41 19.01 10.44
C SER A 61 22.98 18.62 10.09
N VAL A 62 22.58 18.85 8.83
CA VAL A 62 21.39 18.22 8.25
C VAL A 62 21.87 17.05 7.40
N LYS A 63 21.81 15.83 7.96
CA LYS A 63 21.97 14.60 7.18
C LYS A 63 20.74 14.41 6.31
N ALA A 64 20.83 14.83 5.05
CA ALA A 64 19.91 14.36 4.01
C ALA A 64 20.30 12.92 3.67
N ASP A 65 19.48 11.96 4.09
CA ASP A 65 19.62 10.56 3.72
C ASP A 65 19.34 10.41 2.22
N ARG A 66 20.42 10.40 1.42
CA ARG A 66 20.36 10.10 -0.01
C ARG A 66 20.20 8.59 -0.18
N GLY A 67 18.99 8.11 0.10
CA GLY A 67 18.57 6.74 -0.21
C GLY A 67 18.54 6.51 -1.72
N GLN A 68 19.67 6.07 -2.28
CA GLN A 68 19.83 5.51 -3.62
C GLN A 68 19.16 4.12 -3.70
N ARG A 69 17.85 4.05 -3.46
CA ARG A 69 17.00 2.91 -3.84
C ARG A 69 16.01 3.48 -4.84
N GLY A 70 15.95 2.88 -6.03
CA GLY A 70 15.20 3.39 -7.18
C GLY A 70 13.89 4.07 -6.74
N ARG A 71 13.70 5.33 -7.14
CA ARG A 71 12.58 6.16 -6.71
C ARG A 71 11.28 5.41 -7.03
N THR A 72 10.68 4.76 -6.04
CA THR A 72 9.33 4.23 -6.17
C THR A 72 8.41 5.43 -6.16
N VAL A 73 7.80 5.70 -7.30
CA VAL A 73 6.84 6.79 -7.44
C VAL A 73 5.48 6.22 -7.11
N MET A 74 4.71 6.94 -6.28
CA MET A 74 3.32 6.61 -6.04
C MET A 74 2.50 7.26 -7.15
N VAL A 75 1.73 6.45 -7.89
CA VAL A 75 0.85 6.92 -8.97
C VAL A 75 -0.60 6.61 -8.63
N PRO A 76 -1.57 7.46 -9.05
CA PRO A 76 -2.98 7.13 -8.96
C PRO A 76 -3.30 5.86 -9.75
N CYS A 77 -4.01 4.93 -9.13
CA CYS A 77 -4.45 3.68 -9.74
C CYS A 77 -5.85 3.31 -9.23
N ASP A 78 -6.54 2.46 -10.00
CA ASP A 78 -7.79 1.88 -9.57
C ASP A 78 -7.54 0.53 -8.91
N THR A 79 -8.12 0.30 -7.74
CA THR A 79 -7.97 -0.97 -7.01
C THR A 79 -9.33 -1.60 -6.73
N GLU A 80 -9.39 -2.92 -6.81
CA GLU A 80 -10.52 -3.73 -6.35
C GLU A 80 -10.10 -4.49 -5.10
N TYR A 81 -10.94 -4.51 -4.06
CA TYR A 81 -10.73 -5.36 -2.90
C TYR A 81 -11.99 -6.19 -2.57
N PRO A 82 -11.81 -7.47 -2.17
CA PRO A 82 -12.93 -8.34 -1.85
C PRO A 82 -13.51 -8.02 -0.47
N ALA A 83 -14.79 -7.67 -0.41
CA ALA A 83 -15.56 -7.59 0.83
C ALA A 83 -16.40 -8.85 1.03
N PHE A 84 -16.61 -9.23 2.29
CA PHE A 84 -17.42 -10.39 2.65
C PHE A 84 -18.54 -9.98 3.60
N VAL A 85 -19.78 -10.31 3.24
CA VAL A 85 -20.96 -10.03 4.05
C VAL A 85 -21.65 -11.34 4.39
N SER A 86 -21.91 -11.57 5.68
CA SER A 86 -22.64 -12.75 6.16
C SER A 86 -24.13 -12.48 6.29
N GLU A 87 -24.98 -13.42 5.85
CA GLU A 87 -26.42 -13.36 6.08
C GLU A 87 -26.78 -13.81 7.51
N ARG A 88 -27.63 -13.06 8.22
CA ARG A 88 -27.94 -13.27 9.65
C ARG A 88 -28.93 -14.41 9.93
N THR A 89 -29.27 -15.22 8.94
CA THR A 89 -30.36 -16.21 9.03
C THR A 89 -29.91 -17.59 9.53
N ILE A 90 -28.61 -17.80 9.72
CA ILE A 90 -28.05 -19.11 10.08
C ILE A 90 -27.87 -19.20 11.60
N LYS A 91 -28.75 -19.95 12.27
CA LYS A 91 -28.64 -20.22 13.71
C LYS A 91 -27.48 -21.16 14.01
N GLU A 92 -27.35 -22.26 13.27
CA GLU A 92 -26.25 -23.23 13.36
C GLU A 92 -26.09 -23.93 12.00
N THR A 93 -24.85 -24.17 11.56
CA THR A 93 -24.57 -25.01 10.38
C THR A 93 -23.35 -25.87 10.65
N ALA A 94 -23.50 -27.18 10.42
CA ALA A 94 -22.40 -28.13 10.42
C ALA A 94 -22.02 -28.47 8.97
N GLY A 95 -20.73 -28.59 8.70
CA GLY A 95 -20.20 -28.90 7.38
C GLY A 95 -18.93 -29.74 7.47
N ASN A 96 -18.55 -30.31 6.34
CA ASN A 96 -17.30 -31.07 6.19
C ASN A 96 -16.56 -30.52 4.98
N ILE A 97 -15.24 -30.34 5.13
CA ILE A 97 -14.33 -30.03 4.02
C ILE A 97 -13.45 -31.24 3.75
N ASP A 98 -13.30 -31.61 2.47
CA ASP A 98 -12.42 -32.70 2.05
C ASP A 98 -11.02 -32.14 1.81
N CYS A 99 -10.01 -32.74 2.44
CA CYS A 99 -8.62 -32.29 2.40
C CYS A 99 -7.70 -33.34 1.74
N GLU A 100 -8.15 -33.95 0.63
CA GLU A 100 -7.38 -34.92 -0.17
C GLU A 100 -6.89 -36.14 0.62
N GLY A 101 -7.79 -36.76 1.38
CA GLY A 101 -7.49 -37.99 2.12
C GLY A 101 -8.12 -38.08 3.50
N CYS A 102 -8.70 -36.98 3.99
CA CYS A 102 -9.55 -37.00 5.16
C CYS A 102 -10.55 -35.84 5.16
N MET A 103 -11.64 -36.01 5.91
CA MET A 103 -12.67 -34.98 6.06
C MET A 103 -12.47 -34.21 7.35
N ARG A 104 -12.45 -32.88 7.26
CA ARG A 104 -12.40 -31.99 8.41
C ARG A 104 -13.78 -31.41 8.68
N THR A 105 -14.37 -31.84 9.79
CA THR A 105 -15.69 -31.36 10.22
C THR A 105 -15.56 -30.00 10.91
N PHE A 106 -16.51 -29.12 10.62
CA PHE A 106 -16.63 -27.83 11.29
C PHE A 106 -18.09 -27.54 11.66
N VAL A 107 -18.27 -26.77 12.73
CA VAL A 107 -19.55 -26.26 13.20
C VAL A 107 -19.45 -24.76 13.34
N ILE A 108 -20.44 -24.05 12.80
CA ILE A 108 -20.51 -22.58 12.85
C ILE A 108 -21.80 -22.18 13.54
N GLN A 109 -21.67 -21.28 14.52
CA GLN A 109 -22.79 -20.74 15.29
C GLN A 109 -22.68 -19.23 15.37
N GLN A 110 -23.80 -18.53 15.22
CA GLN A 110 -23.84 -17.08 15.41
C GLN A 110 -23.90 -16.74 16.91
N ILE A 111 -23.09 -15.79 17.36
CA ILE A 111 -23.17 -15.29 18.73
C ILE A 111 -24.33 -14.28 18.81
N PRO A 112 -25.35 -14.53 19.66
CA PRO A 112 -26.54 -13.68 19.73
C PRO A 112 -26.19 -12.24 20.08
N SER A 113 -26.96 -11.30 19.52
CA SER A 113 -26.78 -9.85 19.71
C SER A 113 -25.42 -9.30 19.25
N SER A 114 -24.73 -9.99 18.33
CA SER A 114 -23.44 -9.56 17.78
C SER A 114 -23.32 -9.85 16.28
N ASN A 115 -22.24 -9.35 15.67
CA ASN A 115 -21.80 -9.67 14.32
C ASN A 115 -20.73 -10.79 14.28
N LEU A 116 -20.56 -11.52 15.38
CA LEU A 116 -19.53 -12.55 15.52
C LEU A 116 -20.08 -13.96 15.26
N PHE A 117 -19.21 -14.82 14.75
CA PHE A 117 -19.47 -16.25 14.56
C PHE A 117 -18.44 -17.06 15.34
N MET A 118 -18.90 -18.08 16.06
CA MET A 118 -18.05 -19.10 16.67
C MET A 118 -17.87 -20.23 15.67
N VAL A 119 -16.62 -20.56 15.36
CA VAL A 119 -16.25 -21.64 14.44
C VAL A 119 -15.47 -22.68 15.23
N VAL A 120 -15.98 -23.91 15.26
CA VAL A 120 -15.33 -25.06 15.91
C VAL A 120 -14.92 -26.03 14.82
N VAL A 121 -13.65 -26.44 14.82
CA VAL A 121 -13.07 -27.30 13.77
C VAL A 121 -12.36 -28.48 14.42
N ASP A 122 -12.53 -29.68 13.87
CA ASP A 122 -11.74 -30.85 14.28
C ASP A 122 -10.26 -30.66 13.89
N ASN A 123 -9.34 -31.11 14.74
CA ASN A 123 -7.89 -30.99 14.56
C ASN A 123 -7.23 -32.29 14.08
N LYS A 124 -7.99 -33.36 13.82
CA LYS A 124 -7.46 -34.64 13.33
C LYS A 124 -6.85 -34.60 11.92
N CYS A 125 -7.15 -33.56 11.14
CA CYS A 125 -6.80 -33.42 9.73
C CYS A 125 -6.08 -32.10 9.47
N ASP A 126 -4.93 -32.16 8.79
CA ASP A 126 -4.24 -30.98 8.30
C ASP A 126 -4.70 -30.65 6.88
N CYS A 127 -5.01 -29.38 6.62
CA CYS A 127 -5.58 -28.89 5.37
C CYS A 127 -4.79 -27.67 4.86
N SER A 128 -3.49 -27.62 5.14
CA SER A 128 -2.61 -26.50 4.77
C SER A 128 -2.43 -26.32 3.25
N SER A 129 -2.84 -27.29 2.43
CA SER A 129 -2.78 -27.22 0.97
C SER A 129 -3.84 -26.29 0.36
N ILE A 130 -4.89 -25.93 1.11
CA ILE A 130 -5.93 -25.02 0.64
C ILE A 130 -5.35 -23.60 0.60
N SER A 131 -5.49 -22.93 -0.54
CA SER A 131 -5.02 -21.55 -0.72
C SER A 131 -5.68 -20.61 0.28
N SER A 132 -4.89 -19.72 0.88
CA SER A 132 -5.41 -18.68 1.74
C SER A 132 -6.21 -17.67 0.92
N VAL A 133 -7.33 -17.21 1.48
CA VAL A 133 -8.10 -16.11 0.91
C VAL A 133 -7.48 -14.81 1.39
N THR A 134 -6.98 -13.98 0.47
CA THR A 134 -6.42 -12.66 0.78
C THR A 134 -7.50 -11.57 0.70
N MET A 135 -7.36 -10.55 1.56
CA MET A 135 -8.17 -9.32 1.52
C MET A 135 -7.37 -8.14 0.97
N GLU A 136 -6.24 -8.41 0.33
CA GLU A 136 -5.37 -7.36 -0.20
C GLU A 136 -5.96 -6.73 -1.47
N PRO A 137 -5.80 -5.41 -1.65
CA PRO A 137 -6.29 -4.71 -2.84
C PRO A 137 -5.50 -5.14 -4.08
N ILE A 138 -6.22 -5.30 -5.18
CA ILE A 138 -5.69 -5.73 -6.49
C ILE A 138 -5.83 -4.56 -7.46
N GLU A 139 -4.75 -4.18 -8.13
CA GLU A 139 -4.78 -3.14 -9.16
C GLU A 139 -5.54 -3.60 -10.42
N ILE A 140 -6.38 -2.72 -10.96
CA ILE A 140 -7.17 -2.97 -12.17
C ILE A 140 -6.39 -2.47 -13.38
N ILE A 141 -6.07 -3.38 -14.30
CA ILE A 141 -5.38 -3.05 -15.55
C ILE A 141 -6.40 -3.05 -16.69
N TYR A 142 -6.62 -1.88 -17.27
CA TYR A 142 -7.48 -1.73 -18.45
C TYR A 142 -6.71 -2.11 -19.71
N ILE A 143 -7.05 -3.25 -20.32
CA ILE A 143 -6.56 -3.60 -21.65
C ILE A 143 -7.41 -2.84 -22.67
N LEU A 144 -6.92 -1.68 -23.13
CA LEU A 144 -7.48 -0.97 -24.27
C LEU A 144 -7.21 -1.79 -25.53
N SER A 145 -8.24 -2.47 -26.07
CA SER A 145 -8.22 -3.18 -27.35
C SER A 145 -8.48 -2.24 -28.53
#